data_AF-A0AAW6US46-F1
#
_entry.id   AF-A0AAW6US46-F1
#
_cell.length_a   1.000
_cell.length_b   1.000
_cell.length_c   1.000
_cell.angle_alpha   90.00
_cell.angle_beta   90.00
_cell.angle_gamma   90.00
#
_symmetry.space_group_name_H-M   'P 1'
#
loop_
_entity.id
_entity.type
_entity.pdbx_description
1 polymer ?
#
loop_
_entity_poly.entity_id
_entity_poly.type
_entity_poly.pdbx_seq_one_letter_code
_entity_poly.pdbx_strand_id
1 'polypeptide(L)'
;MSQLSFFDVDLSQPVKTPSPIISGSPSKIDTKTDKTVEKATLAMANTKSKRDFHTEFIQLFNQTARYHSRVEVFRDFIHVAAISLENSVKQCPELEQTYFNVIARYERADLDAFAKLLALCVNALDQQATDFLGTVFMSLELGEGAWGQFFTPFHVSQLMSDLIIGDCGAIIEQNGYISVCEPTCGAGGMVIACANAVLQQGYNPQTQMIAVCTDIDEVAARMCYVQLALLGIPAIVNIGNSLTLDVRQTLYTPMLMLNSFRFKSFLTA
;
A
#
# COMPACT_ATOMS: atom_id res chain seq x y z
N MET A 1 15.74 28.47 -23.19
CA MET A 1 15.80 28.91 -21.79
C MET A 1 14.68 29.91 -21.54
N SER A 2 13.70 29.50 -20.74
CA SER A 2 12.92 30.35 -19.82
C SER A 2 11.96 29.39 -19.12
N GLN A 3 12.34 28.94 -17.92
CA GLN A 3 11.48 28.19 -17.02
C GLN A 3 10.58 29.20 -16.30
N LEU A 4 9.26 28.99 -16.33
CA LEU A 4 8.34 29.66 -15.42
C LEU A 4 8.36 28.92 -14.09
N SER A 5 8.75 29.62 -13.03
CA SER A 5 8.86 29.10 -11.67
C SER A 5 7.58 29.37 -10.87
N PHE A 6 7.30 28.50 -9.91
CA PHE A 6 6.09 28.42 -9.09
C PHE A 6 5.84 29.63 -8.15
N PHE A 7 6.55 30.75 -8.31
CA PHE A 7 6.45 31.93 -7.45
C PHE A 7 5.72 33.14 -8.06
N ASP A 8 5.21 33.05 -9.28
CA ASP A 8 4.53 34.17 -9.98
C ASP A 8 3.00 34.24 -9.75
N VAL A 9 2.50 33.71 -8.63
CA VAL A 9 1.07 33.86 -8.26
C VAL A 9 0.88 35.13 -7.44
N ASP A 10 0.41 36.19 -8.10
CA ASP A 10 -0.01 37.44 -7.46
C ASP A 10 -1.34 37.25 -6.70
N LEU A 11 -1.27 37.25 -5.36
CA LEU A 11 -2.39 37.05 -4.44
C LEU A 11 -3.17 38.34 -4.11
N SER A 12 -3.00 39.43 -4.88
CA SER A 12 -3.66 40.71 -4.60
C SER A 12 -5.06 40.90 -5.22
N GLN A 13 -5.65 39.87 -5.83
CA GLN A 13 -6.99 39.97 -6.44
C GLN A 13 -8.10 39.53 -5.46
N PRO A 14 -9.16 40.35 -5.25
CA PRO A 14 -10.26 39.98 -4.37
C PRO A 14 -11.15 38.89 -4.98
N VAL A 15 -11.41 37.84 -4.19
CA VAL A 15 -12.25 36.68 -4.53
C VAL A 15 -13.70 37.12 -4.79
N LYS A 16 -14.21 36.90 -6.01
CA LYS A 16 -15.64 37.05 -6.32
C LYS A 16 -16.37 35.73 -6.03
N THR A 17 -17.28 35.76 -5.06
CA THR A 17 -18.22 34.67 -4.78
C THR A 17 -19.40 34.69 -5.78
N PRO A 18 -19.82 33.53 -6.33
CA PRO A 18 -21.11 33.42 -6.99
C PRO A 18 -22.19 32.88 -6.05
N SER A 19 -23.34 33.56 -6.03
CA SER A 19 -24.60 33.15 -5.36
C SER A 19 -25.36 32.07 -6.15
N PRO A 20 -26.29 31.30 -5.53
CA PRO A 20 -26.89 30.11 -6.12
C PRO A 20 -28.09 30.45 -7.01
N ILE A 21 -28.32 29.64 -8.06
CA ILE A 21 -29.56 29.68 -8.86
C ILE A 21 -30.10 28.25 -9.02
N ILE A 22 -31.37 28.09 -8.65
CA ILE A 22 -32.22 26.90 -8.79
C ILE A 22 -33.10 27.05 -10.05
N SER A 23 -33.41 25.90 -10.68
CA SER A 23 -34.66 25.55 -11.42
C SER A 23 -34.57 25.27 -12.94
N GLY A 24 -35.13 24.12 -13.34
CA GLY A 24 -35.98 24.01 -14.55
C GLY A 24 -35.47 23.20 -15.77
N SER A 25 -35.92 21.95 -15.90
CA SER A 25 -35.77 20.97 -17.01
C SER A 25 -36.75 21.21 -18.20
N PRO A 26 -36.95 20.31 -19.23
CA PRO A 26 -36.26 19.08 -19.70
C PRO A 26 -36.07 18.96 -21.26
N SER A 27 -35.53 17.80 -21.70
CA SER A 27 -35.64 17.12 -23.03
C SER A 27 -34.29 17.00 -23.79
N LYS A 28 -33.88 15.90 -24.44
CA LYS A 28 -34.49 14.61 -24.82
C LYS A 28 -33.47 13.46 -24.72
N ILE A 29 -34.04 12.28 -24.50
CA ILE A 29 -33.61 10.89 -24.71
C ILE A 29 -32.34 10.71 -25.57
N ASP A 30 -31.37 9.96 -25.04
CA ASP A 30 -30.65 8.93 -25.80
C ASP A 30 -30.29 7.73 -24.91
N THR A 31 -30.53 6.56 -25.47
CA THR A 31 -30.50 5.23 -24.87
C THR A 31 -29.13 4.87 -24.27
N LYS A 32 -29.08 4.57 -22.96
CA LYS A 32 -27.97 3.83 -22.35
C LYS A 32 -28.44 2.45 -21.93
N THR A 33 -27.84 1.45 -22.57
CA THR A 33 -27.78 0.07 -22.12
C THR A 33 -27.21 0.03 -20.71
N ASP A 34 -28.02 -0.48 -19.79
CA ASP A 34 -27.68 -0.68 -18.40
C ASP A 34 -26.67 -1.84 -18.31
N LYS A 35 -25.38 -1.52 -18.36
CA LYS A 35 -24.33 -2.42 -17.91
C LYS A 35 -24.24 -2.23 -16.40
N THR A 36 -24.91 -3.09 -15.65
CA THR A 36 -24.56 -3.38 -14.26
C THR A 36 -23.09 -3.73 -14.20
N VAL A 37 -22.25 -2.76 -13.80
CA VAL A 37 -20.84 -2.99 -13.50
C VAL A 37 -20.81 -3.77 -12.20
N GLU A 38 -20.57 -5.07 -12.31
CA GLU A 38 -20.21 -5.91 -11.17
C GLU A 38 -18.93 -5.31 -10.56
N LYS A 39 -19.00 -4.84 -9.31
CA LYS A 39 -17.87 -4.21 -8.61
C LYS A 39 -16.74 -5.24 -8.45
N ALA A 40 -15.73 -5.19 -9.33
CA ALA A 40 -14.54 -6.00 -9.19
C ALA A 40 -13.78 -5.60 -7.91
N THR A 41 -13.51 -6.56 -7.04
CA THR A 41 -12.76 -6.38 -5.78
C THR A 41 -11.46 -7.17 -5.87
N LEU A 42 -10.36 -6.63 -5.34
CA LEU A 42 -8.99 -7.21 -5.44
C LEU A 42 -8.89 -8.58 -4.73
N ALA A 43 -9.93 -8.92 -3.97
CA ALA A 43 -10.12 -10.10 -3.15
C ALA A 43 -11.39 -10.82 -3.59
N MET A 44 -11.26 -12.02 -4.17
CA MET A 44 -12.36 -12.98 -4.31
C MET A 44 -11.87 -14.42 -4.20
N ALA A 45 -11.57 -14.84 -2.97
CA ALA A 45 -11.81 -16.22 -2.55
C ALA A 45 -12.49 -16.23 -1.17
N ASN A 46 -13.75 -16.69 -1.16
CA ASN A 46 -14.53 -17.04 0.03
C ASN A 46 -15.15 -15.90 0.86
N THR A 47 -16.10 -15.17 0.26
CA THR A 47 -17.01 -14.21 0.94
C THR A 47 -17.87 -14.83 2.08
N LYS A 48 -17.75 -16.14 2.34
CA LYS A 48 -18.46 -16.86 3.42
C LYS A 48 -17.63 -17.06 4.69
N SER A 49 -16.33 -16.79 4.68
CA SER A 49 -15.50 -16.90 5.88
C SER A 49 -15.73 -15.70 6.80
N LYS A 50 -16.41 -15.89 7.93
CA LYS A 50 -16.55 -14.88 9.01
C LYS A 50 -15.31 -14.81 9.92
N ARG A 51 -14.14 -15.25 9.44
CA ARG A 51 -12.94 -15.25 10.27
C ARG A 51 -12.46 -13.82 10.48
N ASP A 52 -12.12 -13.52 11.72
CA ASP A 52 -11.52 -12.25 12.08
C ASP A 52 -10.00 -12.43 12.16
N PHE A 53 -9.34 -12.23 11.01
CA PHE A 53 -7.90 -12.37 10.91
C PHE A 53 -7.13 -11.35 11.75
N HIS A 54 -7.70 -10.19 12.08
CA HIS A 54 -7.05 -9.22 12.97
C HIS A 54 -6.96 -9.78 14.38
N THR A 55 -8.09 -10.25 14.92
CA THR A 55 -8.14 -10.86 16.26
C THR A 55 -7.24 -12.09 16.34
N GLU A 56 -7.26 -12.97 15.34
CA GLU A 56 -6.39 -14.16 15.31
C GLU A 56 -4.91 -13.81 15.24
N PHE A 57 -4.53 -12.81 14.42
CA PHE A 57 -3.16 -12.33 14.34
C PHE A 57 -2.70 -11.80 15.70
N ILE A 58 -3.49 -10.91 16.31
CA ILE A 58 -3.18 -10.27 17.60
C ILE A 58 -3.03 -11.33 18.70
N GLN A 59 -3.93 -12.31 18.76
CA GLN A 59 -3.88 -13.38 19.75
C GLN A 59 -2.62 -14.25 19.61
N LEU A 60 -2.28 -14.65 18.38
CA LEU A 60 -1.08 -15.43 18.12
C LEU A 60 0.17 -14.61 18.44
N PHE A 61 0.24 -13.37 17.96
CA PHE A 61 1.37 -12.46 18.17
C PHE A 61 1.65 -12.22 19.66
N ASN A 62 0.61 -12.04 20.47
CA ASN A 62 0.75 -11.84 21.92
C ASN A 62 1.32 -13.07 22.66
N GLN A 63 1.25 -14.27 22.05
CA GLN A 63 1.79 -15.51 22.60
C GLN A 63 3.19 -15.84 22.06
N THR A 64 3.58 -15.27 20.91
CA THR A 64 4.88 -15.50 20.26
C THR A 64 6.03 -14.84 21.01
N ALA A 65 7.12 -15.57 21.23
CA ALA A 65 8.40 -15.07 21.72
C ALA A 65 8.28 -14.12 22.93
N ARG A 66 7.51 -14.50 23.95
CA ARG A 66 7.14 -13.62 25.10
C ARG A 66 8.34 -13.12 25.92
N TYR A 67 9.52 -13.68 25.69
CA TYR A 67 10.78 -13.28 26.28
C TYR A 67 11.44 -12.07 25.58
N HIS A 68 10.90 -11.62 24.44
CA HIS A 68 11.29 -10.40 23.72
C HIS A 68 10.24 -9.29 23.86
N SER A 69 10.65 -8.02 23.68
CA SER A 69 9.71 -6.90 23.65
C SER A 69 8.73 -7.02 22.46
N ARG A 70 7.47 -6.58 22.62
CA ARG A 70 6.48 -6.67 21.52
C ARG A 70 6.91 -5.89 20.28
N VAL A 71 7.49 -4.70 20.47
CA VAL A 71 8.03 -3.88 19.38
C VAL A 71 9.13 -4.62 18.62
N GLU A 72 10.06 -5.27 19.32
CA GLU A 72 11.14 -6.05 18.68
C GLU A 72 10.59 -7.24 17.90
N VAL A 73 9.67 -8.01 18.49
CA VAL A 73 9.06 -9.17 17.82
C VAL A 73 8.32 -8.74 16.56
N PHE A 74 7.57 -7.64 16.59
CA PHE A 74 6.86 -7.14 15.41
C PHE A 74 7.83 -6.65 14.33
N ARG A 75 8.84 -5.85 14.72
CA ARG A 75 9.87 -5.37 13.81
C ARG A 75 10.57 -6.53 13.11
N ASP A 76 10.99 -7.53 13.88
CA ASP A 76 11.71 -8.68 13.35
C ASP A 76 10.81 -9.54 12.46
N PHE A 77 9.55 -9.79 12.85
CA PHE A 77 8.55 -10.46 12.03
C PHE A 77 8.39 -9.79 10.67
N ILE A 78 8.16 -8.47 10.66
CA ILE A 78 8.00 -7.70 9.42
C ILE A 78 9.29 -7.71 8.58
N HIS A 79 10.45 -7.63 9.22
CA HIS A 79 11.74 -7.71 8.53
C HIS A 79 11.92 -9.05 7.82
N VAL A 80 11.73 -10.17 8.51
CA VAL A 80 11.92 -11.50 7.92
C VAL A 80 10.84 -11.84 6.88
N ALA A 81 9.61 -11.31 7.05
CA ALA A 81 8.56 -11.40 6.04
C ALA A 81 8.92 -10.63 4.77
N ALA A 82 9.40 -9.39 4.90
CA ALA A 82 9.87 -8.60 3.77
C ALA A 82 11.03 -9.28 3.03
N ILE A 83 12.04 -9.79 3.75
CA ILE A 83 13.15 -10.52 3.13
C ILE A 83 12.64 -11.77 2.41
N SER A 84 11.74 -12.54 3.02
CA SER A 84 11.21 -13.78 2.42
C SER A 84 10.50 -13.50 1.10
N LEU A 85 9.73 -12.41 1.03
CA LEU A 85 9.05 -11.97 -0.19
C LEU A 85 10.03 -11.41 -1.23
N GLU A 86 10.98 -10.56 -0.84
CA GLU A 86 11.97 -10.00 -1.77
C GLU A 86 12.86 -11.09 -2.36
N ASN A 87 13.33 -12.00 -1.51
CA ASN A 87 14.27 -13.04 -1.90
C ASN A 87 13.63 -14.16 -2.73
N SER A 88 12.29 -14.24 -2.76
CA SER A 88 11.56 -15.15 -3.65
C SER A 88 11.86 -14.90 -5.13
N VAL A 89 12.29 -13.68 -5.49
CA VAL A 89 12.69 -13.29 -6.85
C VAL A 89 14.16 -12.87 -6.90
N LYS A 90 14.64 -12.12 -5.90
CA LYS A 90 15.99 -11.52 -5.93
C LYS A 90 17.14 -12.50 -5.69
N GLN A 91 16.91 -13.56 -4.90
CA GLN A 91 17.91 -14.59 -4.57
C GLN A 91 19.29 -14.02 -4.17
N CYS A 92 19.30 -13.05 -3.26
CA CYS A 92 20.47 -12.35 -2.74
C CYS A 92 20.98 -13.01 -1.44
N PRO A 93 22.23 -13.54 -1.42
CA PRO A 93 22.82 -14.18 -0.25
C PRO A 93 22.92 -13.27 0.98
N GLU A 94 23.15 -11.96 0.79
CA GLU A 94 23.29 -11.00 1.89
C GLU A 94 21.95 -10.79 2.63
N LEU A 95 20.83 -10.75 1.88
CA LEU A 95 19.49 -10.71 2.46
C LEU A 95 19.18 -12.01 3.20
N GLU A 96 19.52 -13.15 2.61
CA GLU A 96 19.35 -14.46 3.24
C GLU A 96 20.15 -14.58 4.54
N GLN A 97 21.40 -14.11 4.56
CA GLN A 97 22.21 -14.06 5.77
C GLN A 97 21.56 -13.15 6.83
N THR A 98 21.01 -12.01 6.43
CA THR A 98 20.29 -11.11 7.34
C THR A 98 19.06 -11.80 7.94
N TYR A 99 18.30 -12.53 7.13
CA TYR A 99 17.18 -13.36 7.60
C TYR A 99 17.65 -14.37 8.66
N PHE A 100 18.70 -15.14 8.38
CA PHE A 100 19.25 -16.12 9.32
C PHE A 100 19.74 -15.50 10.62
N ASN A 101 20.38 -14.32 10.56
CA ASN A 101 20.84 -13.61 11.74
C ASN A 101 19.67 -13.18 12.65
N VAL A 102 18.53 -12.79 12.08
CA VAL A 102 17.34 -12.43 12.85
C VAL A 102 16.70 -13.67 13.47
N ILE A 103 16.43 -14.71 12.67
CA ILE A 103 15.71 -15.90 13.16
C ILE A 103 16.52 -16.72 14.19
N ALA A 104 17.85 -16.60 14.21
CA ALA A 104 18.70 -17.25 15.21
C ALA A 104 18.43 -16.80 16.66
N ARG A 105 17.73 -15.68 16.86
CA ARG A 105 17.32 -15.16 18.18
C ARG A 105 16.01 -15.78 18.71
N TYR A 106 15.38 -16.64 17.93
CA TYR A 106 14.03 -17.16 18.19
C TYR A 106 14.03 -18.68 18.35
N GLU A 107 13.13 -19.19 19.20
CA GLU A 107 12.90 -20.62 19.31
C GLU A 107 12.15 -21.15 18.08
N ARG A 108 12.27 -22.46 17.80
CA ARG A 108 11.59 -23.07 16.65
C ARG A 108 10.07 -22.84 16.67
N ALA A 109 9.45 -22.89 17.85
CA ALA A 109 8.02 -22.64 18.00
C ALA A 109 7.63 -21.19 17.61
N ASP A 110 8.51 -20.22 17.85
CA ASP A 110 8.30 -18.83 17.45
C ASP A 110 8.43 -18.65 15.94
N LEU A 111 9.35 -19.38 15.31
CA LEU A 111 9.49 -19.38 13.84
C LEU A 111 8.25 -20.00 13.16
N ASP A 112 7.70 -21.08 13.74
CA ASP A 112 6.42 -21.64 13.29
C ASP A 112 5.28 -20.62 13.47
N ALA A 113 5.32 -19.80 14.54
CA ALA A 113 4.36 -18.72 14.75
C ALA A 113 4.54 -17.58 13.74
N PHE A 114 5.77 -17.19 13.39
CA PHE A 114 6.04 -16.19 12.35
C PHE A 114 5.49 -16.62 10.99
N ALA A 115 5.68 -17.89 10.61
CA ALA A 115 5.09 -18.43 9.39
C ALA A 115 3.55 -18.35 9.41
N LYS A 116 2.92 -18.68 10.54
CA LYS A 116 1.46 -18.56 10.72
C LYS A 116 0.97 -17.12 10.69
N LEU A 117 1.69 -16.18 11.30
CA LEU A 117 1.38 -14.75 11.25
C LEU A 117 1.41 -14.23 9.81
N LEU A 118 2.42 -14.62 9.02
CA LEU A 118 2.47 -14.27 7.59
C LEU A 118 1.29 -14.88 6.82
N ALA A 119 0.93 -16.13 7.10
CA ALA A 119 -0.25 -16.78 6.50
C ALA A 119 -1.56 -16.05 6.86
N LEU A 120 -1.69 -15.53 8.09
CA LEU A 120 -2.84 -14.71 8.49
C LEU A 120 -2.87 -13.38 7.70
N CYS A 121 -1.73 -12.73 7.48
CA CYS A 121 -1.66 -11.55 6.61
C CYS A 121 -2.14 -11.85 5.19
N VAL A 122 -1.65 -12.95 4.60
CA VAL A 122 -2.07 -13.39 3.25
C VAL A 122 -3.58 -13.60 3.20
N ASN A 123 -4.13 -14.35 4.14
CA ASN A 123 -5.57 -14.65 4.16
C ASN A 123 -6.41 -13.39 4.42
N ALA A 124 -5.93 -12.46 5.24
CA ALA A 124 -6.63 -11.20 5.48
C ALA A 124 -6.71 -10.34 4.22
N LEU A 125 -5.58 -10.19 3.51
CA LEU A 125 -5.51 -9.40 2.28
C LEU A 125 -6.29 -10.05 1.12
N ASP A 126 -6.33 -11.39 1.06
CA ASP A 126 -7.15 -12.15 0.11
C ASP A 126 -8.65 -12.09 0.44
N GLN A 127 -9.02 -11.93 1.71
CA GLN A 127 -10.41 -11.65 2.09
C GLN A 127 -10.81 -10.21 1.74
N GLN A 128 -9.94 -9.24 2.03
CA GLN A 128 -10.17 -7.84 1.73
C GLN A 128 -8.85 -7.08 1.63
N ALA A 129 -8.61 -6.45 0.47
CA ALA A 129 -7.44 -5.58 0.26
C ALA A 129 -7.60 -4.27 1.05
N THR A 130 -7.21 -4.28 2.32
CA THR A 130 -7.19 -3.12 3.23
C THR A 130 -5.83 -2.93 3.87
N ASP A 131 -5.65 -1.86 4.64
CA ASP A 131 -4.48 -1.69 5.51
C ASP A 131 -4.54 -2.60 6.75
N PHE A 132 -4.31 -3.90 6.53
CA PHE A 132 -4.32 -4.93 7.57
C PHE A 132 -3.18 -4.72 8.58
N LEU A 133 -1.93 -4.60 8.10
CA LEU A 133 -0.77 -4.46 8.98
C LEU A 133 -0.79 -3.14 9.75
N GLY A 134 -1.25 -2.05 9.13
CA GLY A 134 -1.43 -0.78 9.84
C GLY A 134 -2.49 -0.89 10.94
N THR A 135 -3.62 -1.54 10.67
CA THR A 135 -4.66 -1.78 11.68
C THR A 135 -4.16 -2.64 12.84
N VAL A 136 -3.43 -3.72 12.55
CA VAL A 136 -2.78 -4.57 13.56
C VAL A 136 -1.78 -3.78 14.40
N PHE A 137 -0.91 -2.99 13.75
CA PHE A 137 0.12 -2.20 14.43
C PHE A 137 -0.48 -1.19 15.41
N MET A 138 -1.57 -0.52 15.01
CA MET A 138 -2.34 0.39 15.87
C MET A 138 -3.04 -0.34 17.01
N SER A 139 -3.66 -1.49 16.73
CA SER A 139 -4.38 -2.28 17.74
C SER A 139 -3.45 -2.88 18.81
N LEU A 140 -2.18 -3.09 18.48
CA LEU A 140 -1.14 -3.55 19.39
C LEU A 140 -0.42 -2.40 20.11
N GLU A 141 -0.82 -1.15 19.89
CA GLU A 141 -0.25 0.06 20.51
C GLU A 141 1.27 0.19 20.28
N LEU A 142 1.78 -0.38 19.18
CA LEU A 142 3.22 -0.44 18.89
C LEU A 142 3.80 0.93 18.45
N GLY A 143 2.91 1.87 18.12
CA GLY A 143 3.26 3.23 17.72
C GLY A 143 3.35 4.25 18.86
N GLU A 144 2.99 3.88 20.10
CA GLU A 144 2.83 4.81 21.24
C GLU A 144 4.15 5.32 21.87
N GLY A 145 5.29 5.10 21.21
CA GLY A 145 6.60 5.60 21.65
C GLY A 145 6.82 7.11 21.40
N ALA A 146 8.08 7.54 21.49
CA ALA A 146 8.49 8.95 21.43
C ALA A 146 8.02 9.76 20.21
N TRP A 147 7.56 9.10 19.13
CA TRP A 147 7.13 9.72 17.88
C TRP A 147 5.65 9.55 17.57
N GLY A 148 4.89 8.79 18.38
CA GLY A 148 3.43 8.62 18.25
C GLY A 148 2.96 8.39 16.81
N GLN A 149 3.20 7.20 16.25
CA GLN A 149 2.76 6.90 14.88
C GLN A 149 1.25 6.64 14.86
N PHE A 150 0.53 7.35 14.00
CA PHE A 150 -0.89 7.10 13.73
C PHE A 150 -1.09 6.91 12.23
N PHE A 151 -1.72 5.80 11.86
CA PHE A 151 -2.03 5.53 10.46
C PHE A 151 -3.41 6.04 10.08
N THR A 152 -3.51 6.53 8.85
CA THR A 152 -4.75 7.01 8.26
C THR A 152 -5.81 5.91 8.28
N PRO A 153 -6.98 6.11 8.90
CA PRO A 153 -8.06 5.14 8.86
C PRO A 153 -8.42 4.79 7.41
N PHE A 154 -8.57 3.50 7.12
CA PHE A 154 -8.65 3.03 5.73
C PHE A 154 -9.81 3.64 4.92
N HIS A 155 -10.94 3.96 5.56
CA HIS A 155 -12.08 4.62 4.90
C HIS A 155 -11.74 6.05 4.43
N VAL A 156 -10.83 6.75 5.12
CA VAL A 156 -10.33 8.05 4.68
C VAL A 156 -9.42 7.86 3.47
N SER A 157 -8.54 6.84 3.49
CA SER A 157 -7.73 6.48 2.32
C SER A 157 -8.61 6.16 1.09
N GLN A 158 -9.71 5.43 1.26
CA GLN A 158 -10.67 5.14 0.19
C GLN A 158 -11.32 6.40 -0.36
N LEU A 159 -11.80 7.28 0.51
CA LEU A 159 -12.37 8.56 0.08
C LEU A 159 -11.35 9.38 -0.73
N MET A 160 -10.12 9.47 -0.24
CA MET A 160 -9.05 10.20 -0.92
C MET A 160 -8.65 9.57 -2.25
N SER A 161 -8.55 8.24 -2.32
CA SER A 161 -8.20 7.56 -3.56
C SER A 161 -9.25 7.76 -4.64
N ASP A 162 -10.54 7.76 -4.29
CA ASP A 162 -11.62 7.98 -5.25
C ASP A 162 -11.58 9.40 -5.84
N LEU A 163 -11.10 10.38 -5.06
CA LEU A 163 -10.92 11.76 -5.52
C LEU A 163 -9.67 11.93 -6.39
N ILE A 164 -8.56 11.25 -6.04
CA ILE A 164 -7.25 11.45 -6.68
C ILE A 164 -7.11 10.63 -7.96
N ILE A 165 -7.59 9.39 -7.98
CA ILE A 165 -7.44 8.50 -9.14
C ILE A 165 -8.24 9.01 -10.35
N GLY A 166 -9.35 9.71 -10.13
CA GLY A 166 -10.13 10.34 -11.19
C GLY A 166 -10.54 9.34 -12.27
N ASP A 167 -10.53 9.75 -13.55
CA ASP A 167 -10.64 8.83 -14.69
C ASP A 167 -9.25 8.27 -15.03
N CYS A 168 -8.91 7.11 -14.48
CA CYS A 168 -7.61 6.48 -14.74
C CYS A 168 -7.53 5.85 -16.13
N GLY A 169 -8.66 5.70 -16.83
CA GLY A 169 -8.73 5.06 -18.13
C GLY A 169 -7.96 5.82 -19.20
N ALA A 170 -8.14 7.13 -19.28
CA ALA A 170 -7.39 7.97 -20.23
C ALA A 170 -5.87 7.89 -20.03
N ILE A 171 -5.41 7.85 -18.77
CA ILE A 171 -3.99 7.74 -18.42
C ILE A 171 -3.45 6.36 -18.83
N ILE A 172 -4.20 5.30 -18.53
CA ILE A 172 -3.82 3.92 -18.85
C ILE A 172 -3.84 3.67 -20.36
N GLU A 173 -4.80 4.23 -21.11
CA GLU A 173 -4.82 4.14 -22.57
C GLU A 173 -3.61 4.82 -23.21
N GLN A 174 -3.17 5.94 -22.65
CA GLN A 174 -2.01 6.68 -23.15
C GLN A 174 -0.68 6.02 -22.79
N ASN A 175 -0.51 5.59 -21.53
CA ASN A 175 0.78 5.19 -20.98
C ASN A 175 0.92 3.67 -20.75
N GLY A 176 -0.18 2.93 -20.83
CA GLY A 176 -0.29 1.51 -20.45
C GLY A 176 -0.51 1.27 -18.95
N TYR A 177 -0.28 2.29 -18.10
CA TYR A 177 -0.43 2.23 -16.66
C TYR A 177 -0.68 3.62 -16.04
N ILE A 178 -1.17 3.65 -14.81
CA ILE A 178 -1.16 4.83 -13.93
C ILE A 178 -0.06 4.69 -12.87
N SER A 179 0.64 5.79 -12.56
CA SER A 179 1.63 5.83 -11.49
C SER A 179 1.09 6.58 -10.28
N VAL A 180 1.31 6.05 -9.08
CA VAL A 180 1.01 6.74 -7.81
C VAL A 180 2.29 6.97 -7.00
N CYS A 181 2.33 8.05 -6.25
CA CYS A 181 3.44 8.38 -5.37
C CYS A 181 2.90 8.67 -3.97
N GLU A 182 3.47 8.04 -2.95
CA GLU A 182 3.13 8.25 -1.56
C GLU A 182 4.41 8.52 -0.73
N PRO A 183 4.70 9.79 -0.39
CA PRO A 183 5.97 10.19 0.22
C PRO A 183 6.05 9.90 1.74
N THR A 184 4.94 9.52 2.38
CA THR A 184 4.88 9.14 3.79
C THR A 184 3.94 7.94 3.95
N CYS A 185 4.36 6.81 3.37
CA CYS A 185 3.45 5.72 3.05
C CYS A 185 2.87 4.97 4.25
N GLY A 186 3.45 5.11 5.44
CA GLY A 186 3.05 4.34 6.61
C GLY A 186 3.06 2.85 6.26
N ALA A 187 2.01 2.14 6.67
CA ALA A 187 1.82 0.74 6.28
C ALA A 187 1.30 0.54 4.83
N GLY A 188 1.13 1.60 4.04
CA GLY A 188 0.73 1.52 2.62
C GLY A 188 -0.77 1.65 2.36
N GLY A 189 -1.58 1.97 3.37
CA GLY A 189 -3.05 2.04 3.26
C GLY A 189 -3.56 2.93 2.12
N MET A 190 -2.93 4.07 1.86
CA MET A 190 -3.30 4.95 0.73
C MET A 190 -3.09 4.28 -0.63
N VAL A 191 -1.96 3.60 -0.81
CA VAL A 191 -1.62 2.93 -2.08
C VAL A 191 -2.54 1.73 -2.32
N ILE A 192 -2.89 0.99 -1.27
CA ILE A 192 -3.88 -0.09 -1.34
C ILE A 192 -5.26 0.46 -1.74
N ALA A 193 -5.66 1.61 -1.19
CA ALA A 193 -6.91 2.27 -1.58
C ALA A 193 -6.89 2.72 -3.05
N CYS A 194 -5.78 3.29 -3.53
CA CYS A 194 -5.59 3.62 -4.95
C CYS A 194 -5.71 2.37 -5.84
N ALA A 195 -5.12 1.25 -5.46
CA ALA A 195 -5.26 -0.01 -6.21
C ALA A 195 -6.72 -0.50 -6.25
N ASN A 196 -7.46 -0.36 -5.15
CA ASN A 196 -8.89 -0.64 -5.11
C ASN A 196 -9.69 0.27 -6.04
N ALA A 197 -9.37 1.56 -6.11
CA ALA A 197 -10.04 2.51 -6.99
C ALA A 197 -9.77 2.20 -8.47
N VAL A 198 -8.53 1.86 -8.83
CA VAL A 198 -8.17 1.41 -10.19
C VAL A 198 -8.94 0.15 -10.58
N LEU A 199 -9.05 -0.82 -9.66
CA LEU A 199 -9.82 -2.03 -9.93
C LEU A 199 -11.32 -1.77 -10.08
N GLN A 200 -11.88 -0.89 -9.25
CA GLN A 200 -13.30 -0.53 -9.35
C GLN A 200 -13.65 0.14 -10.69
N GLN A 201 -12.68 0.76 -11.35
CA GLN A 201 -12.82 1.31 -12.70
C GLN A 201 -12.62 0.27 -13.83
N GLY A 202 -12.36 -1.00 -13.48
CA GLY A 202 -12.24 -2.11 -14.42
C GLY A 202 -10.82 -2.38 -14.93
N TYR A 203 -9.80 -1.76 -14.33
CA TYR A 203 -8.39 -1.95 -14.70
C TYR A 203 -7.67 -2.86 -13.71
N ASN A 204 -6.72 -3.68 -14.17
CA ASN A 204 -5.97 -4.58 -13.30
C ASN A 204 -4.75 -3.86 -12.70
N PRO A 205 -4.77 -3.49 -11.40
CA PRO A 205 -3.67 -2.75 -10.79
C PRO A 205 -2.35 -3.55 -10.75
N GLN A 206 -2.41 -4.88 -10.82
CA GLN A 206 -1.19 -5.71 -10.85
C GLN A 206 -0.39 -5.55 -12.16
N THR A 207 -1.00 -4.99 -13.21
CA THR A 207 -0.37 -4.81 -14.53
C THR A 207 -0.49 -3.40 -15.08
N GLN A 208 -1.40 -2.59 -14.55
CA GLN A 208 -1.75 -1.25 -15.04
C GLN A 208 -1.59 -0.17 -13.98
N MET A 209 -0.96 -0.48 -12.84
CA MET A 209 -0.59 0.49 -11.83
C MET A 209 0.85 0.25 -11.37
N ILE A 210 1.57 1.33 -11.08
CA ILE A 210 2.87 1.29 -10.40
C ILE A 210 2.89 2.31 -9.26
N ALA A 211 3.44 1.93 -8.12
CA ALA A 211 3.56 2.81 -6.96
C ALA A 211 5.02 3.13 -6.60
N VAL A 212 5.26 4.36 -6.16
CA VAL A 212 6.48 4.75 -5.44
C VAL A 212 6.08 5.16 -4.03
N CYS A 213 6.61 4.46 -3.04
CA CYS A 213 6.27 4.66 -1.65
C CYS A 213 7.55 5.02 -0.91
N THR A 214 7.51 6.00 -0.02
CA THR A 214 8.65 6.32 0.86
C THR A 214 8.15 6.47 2.28
N ASP A 215 8.92 5.96 3.25
CA ASP A 215 8.71 6.29 4.66
C ASP A 215 10.05 6.43 5.39
N ILE A 216 10.09 7.30 6.40
CA ILE A 216 11.25 7.49 7.27
C ILE A 216 11.36 6.36 8.30
N ASP A 217 10.25 5.75 8.67
CA ASP A 217 10.23 4.61 9.57
C ASP A 217 10.41 3.30 8.77
N GLU A 218 11.40 2.50 9.17
CA GLU A 218 11.71 1.24 8.50
C GLU A 218 10.59 0.20 8.66
N VAL A 219 9.95 0.13 9.82
CA VAL A 219 8.87 -0.83 10.07
C VAL A 219 7.65 -0.48 9.24
N ALA A 220 7.28 0.81 9.19
CA ALA A 220 6.23 1.33 8.34
C ALA A 220 6.47 0.98 6.87
N ALA A 221 7.61 1.39 6.31
CA ALA A 221 7.97 1.08 4.93
C ALA A 221 7.97 -0.43 4.64
N ARG A 222 8.44 -1.27 5.57
CA ARG A 222 8.39 -2.73 5.37
C ARG A 222 6.98 -3.31 5.49
N MET A 223 6.09 -2.76 6.32
CA MET A 223 4.67 -3.13 6.31
C MET A 223 4.04 -2.78 4.95
N CYS A 224 4.30 -1.58 4.43
CA CYS A 224 3.91 -1.18 3.08
C CYS A 224 4.40 -2.17 2.04
N TYR A 225 5.70 -2.51 2.06
CA TYR A 225 6.28 -3.50 1.17
C TYR A 225 5.58 -4.86 1.23
N VAL A 226 5.37 -5.42 2.43
CA VAL A 226 4.74 -6.73 2.61
C VAL A 226 3.32 -6.73 2.05
N GLN A 227 2.50 -5.72 2.37
CA GLN A 227 1.11 -5.67 1.88
C GLN A 227 1.05 -5.53 0.36
N LEU A 228 1.86 -4.64 -0.23
CA LEU A 228 1.91 -4.45 -1.69
C LEU A 228 2.44 -5.68 -2.43
N ALA A 229 3.46 -6.35 -1.88
CA ALA A 229 3.98 -7.59 -2.44
C ALA A 229 2.94 -8.72 -2.42
N LEU A 230 2.20 -8.87 -1.32
CA LEU A 230 1.15 -9.89 -1.19
C LEU A 230 -0.07 -9.62 -2.09
N LEU A 231 -0.45 -8.35 -2.27
CA LEU A 231 -1.52 -7.94 -3.20
C LEU A 231 -1.11 -7.98 -4.68
N GLY A 232 0.18 -8.24 -4.96
CA GLY A 232 0.72 -8.26 -6.31
C GLY A 232 0.78 -6.88 -6.96
N ILE A 233 0.92 -5.81 -6.18
CA ILE A 233 1.02 -4.44 -6.70
C ILE A 233 2.48 -4.13 -7.09
N PRO A 234 2.76 -3.76 -8.35
CA PRO A 234 4.06 -3.26 -8.75
C PRO A 234 4.40 -1.98 -7.99
N ALA A 235 5.44 -2.03 -7.17
CA ALA A 235 5.87 -0.92 -6.34
C ALA A 235 7.38 -0.89 -6.07
N ILE A 236 7.89 0.34 -5.94
CA ILE A 236 9.18 0.71 -5.37
C ILE A 236 8.90 1.26 -3.97
N VAL A 237 9.48 0.68 -2.94
CA VAL A 237 9.30 1.10 -1.55
C VAL A 237 10.65 1.52 -0.97
N ASN A 238 10.75 2.78 -0.57
CA ASN A 238 11.96 3.39 -0.05
C ASN A 238 11.87 3.57 1.47
N ILE A 239 12.93 3.17 2.16
CA ILE A 239 13.18 3.56 3.56
C ILE A 239 14.09 4.79 3.50
N GLY A 240 13.55 5.96 3.80
CA GLY A 240 14.24 7.21 3.54
C GLY A 240 13.48 8.46 3.96
N ASN A 241 14.13 9.62 3.81
CA ASN A 241 13.53 10.91 4.11
C ASN A 241 13.10 11.58 2.80
N SER A 242 11.80 11.67 2.59
CA SER A 242 11.20 12.28 1.39
C SER A 242 11.48 13.78 1.23
N LEU A 243 11.82 14.49 2.32
CA LEU A 243 12.16 15.92 2.26
C LEU A 243 13.60 16.14 1.78
N THR A 244 14.54 15.29 2.22
CA THR A 244 15.95 15.38 1.83
C THR A 244 16.28 14.53 0.60
N LEU A 245 15.34 13.69 0.16
CA LEU A 245 15.51 12.67 -0.89
C LEU A 245 16.60 11.64 -0.56
N ASP A 246 16.96 11.51 0.72
CA ASP A 246 17.94 10.53 1.18
C ASP A 246 17.26 9.16 1.34
N VAL A 247 17.76 8.16 0.62
CA VAL A 247 17.22 6.81 0.62
C VAL A 247 18.26 5.86 1.21
N ARG A 248 17.93 5.26 2.36
CA ARG A 248 18.79 4.29 3.03
C ARG A 248 18.67 2.90 2.41
N GLN A 249 17.46 2.53 1.96
CA GLN A 249 17.20 1.24 1.31
C GLN A 249 16.01 1.36 0.37
N THR A 250 16.08 0.69 -0.77
CA THR A 250 14.98 0.51 -1.72
C THR A 250 14.62 -0.96 -1.84
N LEU A 251 13.33 -1.27 -1.73
CA LEU A 251 12.76 -2.58 -1.95
C LEU A 251 11.89 -2.55 -3.21
N TYR A 252 12.04 -3.57 -4.05
CA TYR A 252 11.20 -3.77 -5.23
C TYR A 252 10.26 -4.94 -4.98
N THR A 253 8.97 -4.72 -5.15
CA THR A 253 7.98 -5.81 -5.02
C THR A 253 8.25 -6.89 -6.07
N PRO A 254 7.95 -8.18 -5.76
CA PRO A 254 8.11 -9.27 -6.71
C PRO A 254 7.39 -9.01 -8.04
N MET A 255 6.19 -8.43 -8.00
CA MET A 255 5.42 -8.15 -9.21
C MET A 255 6.11 -7.14 -10.13
N LEU A 256 6.74 -6.10 -9.57
CA LEU A 256 7.52 -5.14 -10.35
C LEU A 256 8.76 -5.79 -10.96
N MET A 257 9.48 -6.61 -10.20
CA MET A 257 10.69 -7.28 -10.70
C MET A 257 10.37 -8.21 -11.88
N LEU A 258 9.31 -9.01 -11.75
CA LEU A 258 8.87 -9.96 -12.78
C LEU A 258 8.28 -9.27 -14.02
N ASN A 259 7.70 -8.07 -13.88
CA ASN A 259 7.03 -7.35 -14.97
C ASN A 259 7.69 -6.00 -15.31
N SER A 260 8.97 -5.82 -14.99
CA SER A 260 9.69 -4.56 -15.19
C SER A 260 9.61 -4.01 -16.62
N PHE A 261 9.50 -4.89 -17.62
CA PHE A 261 9.32 -4.52 -19.03
C PHE A 261 8.05 -3.70 -19.29
N ARG A 262 6.98 -3.90 -18.50
CA ARG A 262 5.72 -3.14 -18.61
C ARG A 262 5.89 -1.68 -18.19
N PHE A 263 6.80 -1.43 -17.26
CA PHE A 263 7.04 -0.12 -16.66
C PHE A 263 8.36 0.49 -17.12
N LYS A 264 8.89 0.04 -18.28
CA LYS A 264 10.20 0.49 -18.76
C LYS A 264 10.28 2.01 -18.89
N SER A 265 9.24 2.64 -19.46
CA SER A 265 9.15 4.10 -19.59
C SER A 265 9.20 4.82 -18.25
N PHE A 266 8.60 4.25 -17.22
CA PHE A 266 8.66 4.79 -15.85
C PHE A 266 10.05 4.67 -15.24
N LEU A 267 10.66 3.49 -15.37
CA LEU A 267 11.94 3.17 -14.73
C LEU A 267 13.14 3.85 -15.40
N THR A 268 12.97 4.39 -16.61
CA THR A 268 14.01 5.10 -17.37
C THR A 268 13.77 6.60 -17.52
N ALA A 269 12.65 7.12 -17.01
CA ALA A 269 12.34 8.55 -17.01
C ALA A 269 13.12 9.30 -15.93
#